data_AF-A0A1Y3TGJ4-F1
#
_entry.id   AF-A0A1Y3TGJ4-F1
#
_cell.length_a   1.000
_cell.length_b   1.000
_cell.length_c   1.000
_cell.angle_alpha   90.00
_cell.angle_beta   90.00
_cell.angle_gamma   90.00
#
_symmetry.space_group_name_H-M   'P 1'
#
loop_
_entity.id
_entity.type
_entity.pdbx_description
1 polymer ?
#
loop_
_entity_poly.entity_id
_entity_poly.type
_entity_poly.pdbx_seq_one_letter_code
_entity_poly.pdbx_strand_id
1 'polypeptide(L)'
;MSITNYIIELKEKTGLSYMELAKQTGLSYQNIIDIKNDRIQTVSKSVLEKLSKYEQRDKQHILYDILYKDNENSLLHTHSKSTLIYLCDLYLNNYAIQLSPHYPSIIFNNSMHFEAMAYKKRITNSYLLIDSWEKLKSDHWSLFRKDQDYNKDNFVDYYVSENAYLYDILLYGIGKTIAVKDNALREYVIVFDQRNKADIDIVKGFEINKVNIKISYIYIEQ
;
A
#
# COMPACT_ATOMS: atom_id res chain seq x y z
N MET A 1 -0.67 -12.83 -9.54
CA MET A 1 -1.01 -12.71 -10.97
C MET A 1 0.27 -12.45 -11.76
N SER A 2 0.27 -12.62 -13.08
CA SER A 2 1.38 -12.27 -13.98
C SER A 2 0.90 -11.36 -15.11
N ILE A 3 1.83 -10.70 -15.80
CA ILE A 3 1.50 -9.89 -16.98
C ILE A 3 0.80 -10.72 -18.08
N THR A 4 1.07 -12.02 -18.13
CA THR A 4 0.40 -12.99 -19.00
C THR A 4 -1.10 -13.07 -18.72
N ASN A 5 -1.48 -13.35 -17.46
CA ASN A 5 -2.88 -13.41 -17.05
C ASN A 5 -3.58 -12.07 -17.30
N TYR A 6 -2.89 -10.95 -17.01
CA TYR A 6 -3.44 -9.62 -17.24
C TYR A 6 -3.84 -9.37 -18.70
N ILE A 7 -2.97 -9.73 -19.64
CA ILE A 7 -3.26 -9.57 -21.08
C ILE A 7 -4.38 -10.50 -21.55
N ILE A 8 -4.46 -11.72 -21.02
CA ILE A 8 -5.55 -12.66 -21.33
C ILE A 8 -6.90 -12.09 -20.85
N GLU A 9 -6.98 -11.65 -19.59
CA GLU A 9 -8.19 -11.04 -19.04
C GLU A 9 -8.58 -9.77 -19.78
N LEU A 10 -7.61 -8.92 -20.15
CA LEU A 10 -7.87 -7.70 -20.91
C LEU A 10 -8.46 -8.02 -22.28
N LYS A 11 -7.97 -9.06 -22.95
CA LYS A 11 -8.53 -9.55 -24.21
C LYS A 11 -9.97 -10.05 -24.02
N GLU A 12 -10.22 -10.85 -22.99
CA GLU A 12 -11.55 -11.40 -22.70
C GLU A 12 -12.57 -10.30 -22.36
N LYS A 13 -12.18 -9.34 -21.51
CA LYS A 13 -13.02 -8.20 -21.13
C LYS A 13 -13.41 -7.31 -22.31
N THR A 14 -12.51 -7.14 -23.27
CA THR A 14 -12.72 -6.24 -24.42
C THR A 14 -13.32 -6.95 -25.64
N GLY A 15 -13.27 -8.27 -25.69
CA GLY A 15 -13.69 -9.06 -26.84
C GLY A 15 -12.77 -8.94 -28.07
N LEU A 16 -11.63 -8.26 -27.95
CA LEU A 16 -10.70 -8.02 -29.06
C LEU A 16 -9.87 -9.26 -29.40
N SER A 17 -9.41 -9.37 -30.65
CA SER A 17 -8.30 -10.25 -30.98
C SER A 17 -6.98 -9.71 -30.43
N TYR A 18 -5.95 -10.55 -30.30
CA TYR A 18 -4.62 -10.09 -29.88
C TYR A 18 -4.01 -9.06 -30.84
N MET A 19 -4.35 -9.12 -32.12
CA MET A 19 -3.88 -8.16 -33.12
C MET A 19 -4.56 -6.79 -32.96
N GLU A 20 -5.86 -6.77 -32.71
CA GLU A 20 -6.60 -5.53 -32.41
C GLU A 20 -6.16 -4.94 -31.08
N LEU A 21 -5.97 -5.79 -30.05
CA LEU A 21 -5.46 -5.36 -28.75
C LEU A 21 -4.07 -4.71 -28.89
N ALA A 22 -3.18 -5.29 -29.70
CA ALA A 22 -1.87 -4.68 -30.00
C ALA A 22 -2.02 -3.28 -30.61
N LYS A 23 -2.91 -3.15 -31.59
CA LYS A 23 -3.17 -1.87 -32.26
C LYS A 23 -3.73 -0.82 -31.30
N GLN A 24 -4.70 -1.19 -30.47
CA GLN A 24 -5.37 -0.24 -29.57
C GLN A 24 -4.49 0.16 -28.38
N THR A 25 -3.75 -0.79 -27.81
CA THR A 25 -2.79 -0.52 -26.72
C THR A 25 -1.50 0.17 -27.21
N GLY A 26 -1.23 0.12 -28.52
CA GLY A 26 0.04 0.56 -29.10
C GLY A 26 1.21 -0.38 -28.80
N LEU A 27 0.96 -1.59 -28.29
CA LEU A 27 1.95 -2.65 -28.15
C LEU A 27 2.24 -3.28 -29.51
N SER A 28 3.46 -3.82 -29.71
CA SER A 28 3.69 -4.64 -30.91
C SER A 28 2.95 -5.97 -30.76
N TYR A 29 2.45 -6.52 -31.87
CA TYR A 29 1.81 -7.83 -31.85
C TYR A 29 2.76 -8.90 -31.28
N GLN A 30 4.03 -8.84 -31.65
CA GLN A 30 5.06 -9.73 -31.11
C GLN A 30 5.19 -9.62 -29.58
N ASN A 31 5.17 -8.40 -29.00
CA ASN A 31 5.17 -8.23 -27.55
C ASN A 31 3.96 -8.91 -26.88
N ILE A 32 2.76 -8.77 -27.44
CA ILE A 32 1.57 -9.44 -26.91
C ILE A 32 1.72 -10.96 -26.97
N ILE A 33 2.24 -11.50 -28.07
CA ILE A 33 2.44 -12.94 -28.22
C ILE A 33 3.53 -13.45 -27.26
N ASP A 34 4.61 -12.70 -27.06
CA ASP A 34 5.67 -13.07 -26.14
C ASP A 34 5.20 -13.02 -24.68
N ILE A 35 4.39 -12.02 -24.30
CA ILE A 35 3.73 -11.98 -22.98
C ILE A 35 2.79 -13.18 -22.83
N LYS A 36 1.89 -13.40 -23.79
CA LYS A 36 0.90 -14.49 -23.76
C LYS A 36 1.57 -15.87 -23.59
N ASN A 37 2.72 -16.06 -24.25
CA ASN A 37 3.47 -17.32 -24.20
C ASN A 37 4.49 -17.37 -23.05
N ASP A 38 4.36 -16.49 -22.04
CA ASP A 38 5.20 -16.43 -20.84
C ASP A 38 6.70 -16.20 -21.07
N ARG A 39 7.07 -15.68 -22.25
CA ARG A 39 8.47 -15.29 -22.57
C ARG A 39 8.88 -13.99 -21.89
N ILE A 40 7.90 -13.20 -21.45
CA ILE A 40 8.07 -11.97 -20.69
C ILE A 40 7.36 -12.13 -19.35
N GLN A 41 8.11 -12.36 -18.30
CA GLN A 41 7.57 -12.60 -16.95
C GLN A 41 7.41 -11.31 -16.14
N THR A 42 8.10 -10.23 -16.53
CA THR A 42 8.04 -8.93 -15.84
C THR A 42 7.53 -7.85 -16.76
N VAL A 43 6.65 -6.99 -16.25
CA VAL A 43 6.12 -5.87 -17.02
C VAL A 43 7.17 -4.76 -17.13
N SER A 44 7.53 -4.38 -18.35
CA SER A 44 8.44 -3.26 -18.58
C SER A 44 7.72 -1.91 -18.40
N LYS A 45 8.48 -0.86 -18.08
CA LYS A 45 7.93 0.51 -17.97
C LYS A 45 7.21 0.96 -19.25
N SER A 46 7.76 0.63 -20.42
CA SER A 46 7.12 0.98 -21.71
C SER A 46 5.80 0.25 -21.92
N VAL A 47 5.69 -1.01 -21.49
CA VAL A 47 4.44 -1.77 -21.61
C VAL A 47 3.40 -1.17 -20.67
N LEU A 48 3.78 -0.88 -19.43
CA LEU A 48 2.89 -0.29 -18.44
C LEU A 48 2.40 1.11 -18.84
N GLU A 49 3.24 1.95 -19.43
CA GLU A 49 2.85 3.26 -19.96
C GLU A 49 1.81 3.17 -21.08
N LYS A 50 1.93 2.16 -21.95
CA LYS A 50 0.98 1.91 -23.05
C LYS A 50 -0.36 1.42 -22.52
N LEU A 51 -0.34 0.46 -21.59
CA LEU A 51 -1.55 -0.04 -20.92
C LEU A 51 -2.27 1.07 -20.14
N SER A 52 -1.52 1.89 -19.39
CA SER A 52 -2.05 3.04 -18.65
C SER A 52 -2.76 4.04 -19.56
N LYS A 53 -2.17 4.38 -20.71
CA LYS A 53 -2.81 5.26 -21.69
C LYS A 53 -4.08 4.65 -22.30
N TYR A 54 -4.05 3.35 -22.60
CA TYR A 54 -5.19 2.66 -23.19
C TYR A 54 -6.37 2.55 -22.22
N GLU A 55 -6.11 2.13 -20.98
CA GLU A 55 -7.15 1.95 -19.97
C GLU A 55 -7.57 3.25 -19.28
N GLN A 56 -6.84 4.35 -19.51
CA GLN A 56 -7.01 5.63 -18.78
C GLN A 56 -6.93 5.44 -17.27
N ARG A 57 -6.03 4.54 -16.84
CA ARG A 57 -5.78 4.19 -15.45
C ARG A 57 -4.35 4.47 -15.10
N ASP A 58 -4.14 4.82 -13.84
CA ASP A 58 -2.81 5.02 -13.30
C ASP A 58 -1.98 3.73 -13.32
N LYS A 59 -0.68 3.89 -13.55
CA LYS A 59 0.26 2.76 -13.71
C LYS A 59 0.34 1.89 -12.48
N GLN A 60 0.26 2.46 -11.29
CA GLN A 60 0.34 1.73 -10.03
C GLN A 60 -0.87 0.81 -9.81
N HIS A 61 -2.07 1.19 -10.27
CA HIS A 61 -3.25 0.32 -10.22
C HIS A 61 -3.16 -0.84 -11.20
N ILE A 62 -2.65 -0.58 -12.42
CA ILE A 62 -2.41 -1.65 -13.39
C ILE A 62 -1.32 -2.60 -12.89
N LEU A 63 -0.25 -2.07 -12.31
CA LEU A 63 0.81 -2.90 -11.72
C LEU A 63 0.30 -3.72 -10.53
N TYR A 64 -0.57 -3.13 -9.70
CA TYR A 64 -1.25 -3.85 -8.63
C TYR A 64 -2.04 -5.03 -9.19
N ASP A 65 -2.85 -4.81 -10.22
CA ASP A 65 -3.64 -5.88 -10.84
C ASP A 65 -2.73 -6.98 -11.39
N ILE A 66 -1.65 -6.60 -12.07
CA ILE A 66 -0.66 -7.54 -12.63
C ILE A 66 0.00 -8.39 -11.54
N LEU A 67 0.36 -7.81 -10.39
CA LEU A 67 1.14 -8.51 -9.36
C LEU A 67 0.24 -9.27 -8.37
N TYR A 68 -0.82 -8.64 -7.90
CA TYR A 68 -1.46 -9.01 -6.65
C TYR A 68 -2.90 -9.50 -6.78
N LYS A 69 -3.63 -9.19 -7.85
CA LYS A 69 -5.07 -9.51 -7.96
C LYS A 69 -5.42 -10.99 -7.70
N ASP A 70 -4.66 -11.94 -8.26
CA ASP A 70 -4.89 -13.38 -8.01
C ASP A 70 -4.44 -13.86 -6.62
N ASN A 71 -3.51 -13.15 -5.98
CA ASN A 71 -2.96 -13.47 -4.66
C ASN A 71 -3.53 -12.53 -3.58
N GLU A 72 -4.60 -11.82 -3.90
CA GLU A 72 -5.16 -10.76 -3.07
C GLU A 72 -5.52 -11.34 -1.70
N ASN A 73 -6.13 -12.53 -1.66
CA ASN A 73 -6.48 -13.20 -0.40
C ASN A 73 -5.27 -13.55 0.49
N SER A 74 -4.12 -13.93 -0.07
CA SER A 74 -2.97 -14.33 0.77
C SER A 74 -2.21 -13.14 1.35
N LEU A 75 -2.22 -11.99 0.66
CA LEU A 75 -1.54 -10.77 1.09
C LEU A 75 -2.45 -9.79 1.84
N LEU A 76 -3.77 -9.81 1.58
CA LEU A 76 -4.72 -8.92 2.26
C LEU A 76 -4.85 -9.17 3.76
N HIS A 77 -4.49 -10.36 4.24
CA HIS A 77 -4.41 -10.63 5.68
C HIS A 77 -3.33 -9.82 6.40
N THR A 78 -2.32 -9.36 5.65
CA THR A 78 -1.15 -8.66 6.21
C THR A 78 -0.98 -7.24 5.68
N HIS A 79 -1.57 -6.92 4.53
CA HIS A 79 -1.42 -5.63 3.85
C HIS A 79 -2.78 -5.14 3.33
N SER A 80 -3.13 -3.88 3.52
CA SER A 80 -4.27 -3.30 2.84
C SER A 80 -4.02 -3.16 1.33
N LYS A 81 -5.11 -3.19 0.56
CA LYS A 81 -5.08 -2.90 -0.89
C LYS A 81 -4.46 -1.54 -1.21
N SER A 82 -4.77 -0.50 -0.43
CA SER A 82 -4.21 0.85 -0.65
C SER A 82 -2.71 0.88 -0.41
N THR A 83 -2.20 0.19 0.61
CA THR A 83 -0.76 0.03 0.82
C THR A 83 -0.13 -0.68 -0.37
N LEU A 84 -0.68 -1.79 -0.84
CA LEU A 84 -0.11 -2.51 -1.99
C LEU A 84 -0.09 -1.65 -3.27
N ILE A 85 -1.13 -0.85 -3.53
CA ILE A 85 -1.14 0.12 -4.64
C ILE A 85 -0.05 1.18 -4.45
N TYR A 86 0.09 1.73 -3.24
CA TYR A 86 1.14 2.72 -2.95
C TYR A 86 2.56 2.12 -3.10
N LEU A 87 2.75 0.85 -2.72
CA LEU A 87 3.99 0.13 -2.95
C LEU A 87 4.29 -0.03 -4.44
N CYS A 88 3.28 -0.27 -5.28
CA CYS A 88 3.45 -0.25 -6.73
C CYS A 88 3.94 1.12 -7.22
N ASP A 89 3.41 2.23 -6.71
CA ASP A 89 3.89 3.57 -7.06
C ASP A 89 5.36 3.78 -6.63
N LEU A 90 5.72 3.40 -5.40
CA LEU A 90 7.10 3.47 -4.92
C LEU A 90 8.05 2.62 -5.80
N TYR A 91 7.64 1.42 -6.20
CA TYR A 91 8.42 0.56 -7.09
C TYR A 91 8.68 1.24 -8.43
N LEU A 92 7.64 1.85 -9.03
CA LEU A 92 7.73 2.61 -10.27
C LEU A 92 8.64 3.84 -10.15
N ASN A 93 8.79 4.36 -8.94
CA ASN A 93 9.67 5.47 -8.59
C ASN A 93 11.05 5.02 -8.05
N ASN A 94 11.48 3.80 -8.38
CA ASN A 94 12.81 3.23 -8.08
C ASN A 94 13.09 3.00 -6.59
N TYR A 95 12.07 2.75 -5.78
CA TYR A 95 12.26 2.23 -4.44
C TYR A 95 12.45 0.71 -4.47
N ALA A 96 13.28 0.21 -3.56
CA ALA A 96 13.26 -1.17 -3.13
C ALA A 96 12.26 -1.29 -1.97
N ILE A 97 11.57 -2.42 -1.91
CA ILE A 97 10.44 -2.65 -1.02
C ILE A 97 10.69 -3.95 -0.27
N GLN A 98 10.49 -3.90 1.04
CA GLN A 98 10.43 -5.05 1.91
C GLN A 98 9.02 -5.09 2.51
N LEU A 99 8.32 -6.19 2.27
CA LEU A 99 7.01 -6.42 2.86
C LEU A 99 7.16 -6.89 4.30
N SER A 100 6.25 -6.43 5.15
CA SER A 100 6.14 -6.88 6.55
C SER A 100 7.48 -6.86 7.31
N PRO A 101 8.21 -5.73 7.40
CA PRO A 101 9.39 -5.63 8.25
C PRO A 101 9.00 -5.80 9.73
N HIS A 102 9.89 -6.36 10.53
CA HIS A 102 9.64 -6.64 11.95
C HIS A 102 10.77 -6.05 12.79
N TYR A 103 10.40 -5.42 13.90
CA TYR A 103 11.34 -4.82 14.84
C TYR A 103 11.06 -5.33 16.25
N PRO A 104 12.09 -5.64 17.05
CA PRO A 104 11.90 -6.04 18.43
C PRO A 104 11.31 -4.89 19.25
N SER A 105 10.38 -5.19 20.16
CA SER A 105 9.82 -4.16 21.05
C SER A 105 9.35 -4.68 22.39
N ILE A 106 9.83 -4.06 23.46
CA ILE A 106 9.39 -4.40 24.83
C ILE A 106 7.95 -3.90 25.09
N ILE A 107 7.48 -2.90 24.34
CA ILE A 107 6.20 -2.21 24.58
C ILE A 107 5.06 -2.86 23.78
N PHE A 108 5.36 -3.41 22.59
CA PHE A 108 4.34 -3.89 21.65
C PHE A 108 4.41 -5.43 21.52
N ASN A 109 3.95 -6.16 22.54
CA ASN A 109 3.88 -7.65 22.53
C ASN A 109 5.15 -8.34 22.00
N ASN A 110 6.35 -7.85 22.32
CA ASN A 110 7.65 -8.36 21.87
C ASN A 110 8.00 -8.18 20.37
N SER A 111 7.10 -7.65 19.52
CA SER A 111 7.40 -7.31 18.12
C SER A 111 6.50 -6.20 17.55
N MET A 112 7.13 -5.20 16.92
CA MET A 112 6.46 -4.19 16.11
C MET A 112 6.46 -4.61 14.65
N HIS A 113 5.28 -4.57 14.04
CA HIS A 113 5.09 -4.85 12.64
C HIS A 113 4.70 -3.57 11.91
N PHE A 114 5.18 -3.44 10.68
CA PHE A 114 4.70 -2.47 9.70
C PHE A 114 4.25 -3.22 8.47
N GLU A 115 3.33 -2.67 7.69
CA GLU A 115 2.95 -3.30 6.43
C GLU A 115 4.13 -3.31 5.44
N ALA A 116 4.94 -2.25 5.39
CA ALA A 116 6.12 -2.25 4.54
C ALA A 116 7.25 -1.32 4.99
N MET A 117 8.43 -1.59 4.46
CA MET A 117 9.58 -0.71 4.45
C MET A 117 9.97 -0.43 3.00
N ALA A 118 10.34 0.82 2.70
CA ALA A 118 10.88 1.18 1.40
C ALA A 118 12.12 2.07 1.52
N TYR A 119 13.06 1.89 0.59
CA TYR A 119 14.26 2.73 0.49
C TYR A 119 14.61 2.97 -0.98
N LYS A 120 15.18 4.12 -1.28
CA LYS A 120 15.52 4.48 -2.66
C LYS A 120 16.77 3.72 -3.07
N LYS A 121 16.73 2.95 -4.17
CA LYS A 121 17.81 2.00 -4.57
C LYS A 121 19.22 2.60 -4.70
N ARG A 122 19.34 3.91 -4.85
CA ARG A 122 20.62 4.63 -5.00
C ARG A 122 20.92 5.59 -3.84
N ILE A 123 20.13 5.55 -2.77
CA ILE A 123 20.32 6.30 -1.53
C ILE A 123 20.15 5.31 -0.39
N THR A 124 21.27 4.73 0.07
CA THR A 124 21.27 3.58 0.98
C THR A 124 21.19 3.94 2.46
N ASN A 125 21.11 5.24 2.79
CA ASN A 125 21.25 5.70 4.17
C ASN A 125 19.94 6.13 4.82
N SER A 126 18.81 5.89 4.14
CA SER A 126 17.50 6.20 4.69
C SER A 126 16.39 5.31 4.16
N TYR A 127 15.44 4.99 5.03
CA TYR A 127 14.22 4.29 4.67
C TYR A 127 12.98 4.95 5.27
N LEU A 128 11.84 4.53 4.75
CA LEU A 128 10.52 4.86 5.24
C LEU A 128 9.78 3.61 5.68
N LEU A 129 8.97 3.75 6.72
CA LEU A 129 8.03 2.73 7.20
C LEU A 129 6.62 3.11 6.80
N ILE A 130 5.81 2.10 6.48
CA ILE A 130 4.51 2.28 5.85
C ILE A 130 3.48 1.42 6.58
N ASP A 131 2.36 2.02 6.94
CA ASP A 131 1.14 1.33 7.32
C ASP A 131 -0.07 1.97 6.64
N SER A 132 -1.13 1.20 6.50
CA SER A 132 -2.45 1.72 6.21
C SER A 132 -3.17 2.13 7.48
N TRP A 133 -4.06 3.09 7.31
CA TRP A 133 -4.94 3.54 8.38
C TRP A 133 -5.81 2.40 8.93
N GLU A 134 -6.35 1.54 8.07
CA GLU A 134 -7.14 0.37 8.49
C GLU A 134 -6.32 -0.60 9.34
N LYS A 135 -5.08 -0.89 8.94
CA LYS A 135 -4.21 -1.77 9.71
C LYS A 135 -3.87 -1.16 11.06
N LEU A 136 -3.62 0.15 11.12
CA LEU A 136 -3.39 0.85 12.38
C LEU A 136 -4.59 0.76 13.33
N LYS A 137 -5.82 0.98 12.83
CA LYS A 137 -7.04 0.82 13.62
C LYS A 137 -7.16 -0.60 14.17
N SER A 138 -6.97 -1.60 13.31
CA SER A 138 -7.05 -3.02 13.70
C SER A 138 -5.99 -3.41 14.72
N ASP A 139 -4.74 -2.97 14.54
CA ASP A 139 -3.62 -3.32 15.41
C ASP A 139 -3.73 -2.61 16.77
N HIS A 140 -4.10 -1.32 16.76
CA HIS A 140 -4.39 -0.56 17.97
C HIS A 140 -5.49 -1.26 18.76
N TRP A 141 -6.62 -1.59 18.12
CA TRP A 141 -7.73 -2.27 18.79
C TRP A 141 -7.30 -3.60 19.39
N SER A 142 -6.56 -4.41 18.62
CA SER A 142 -6.06 -5.72 19.08
C SER A 142 -5.10 -5.62 20.27
N LEU A 143 -4.31 -4.54 20.36
CA LEU A 143 -3.36 -4.35 21.45
C LEU A 143 -4.06 -3.94 22.75
N PHE A 144 -5.02 -3.02 22.67
CA PHE A 144 -5.67 -2.44 23.83
C PHE A 144 -6.96 -3.16 24.24
N ARG A 145 -7.53 -3.99 23.37
CA ARG A 145 -8.84 -4.65 23.55
C ARG A 145 -8.84 -6.08 23.00
N LYS A 146 -7.95 -6.93 23.54
CA LYS A 146 -7.78 -8.35 23.16
C LYS A 146 -9.05 -9.22 23.28
N ASP A 147 -10.06 -8.73 23.99
CA ASP A 147 -11.22 -9.51 24.44
C ASP A 147 -12.50 -9.18 23.64
N GLN A 148 -12.44 -8.27 22.66
CA GLN A 148 -13.62 -7.82 21.92
C GLN A 148 -13.33 -7.52 20.43
N ASP A 149 -14.19 -8.01 19.55
CA ASP A 149 -14.19 -7.62 18.14
C ASP A 149 -14.52 -6.12 17.99
N TYR A 150 -13.89 -5.47 17.01
CA TYR A 150 -14.16 -4.07 16.69
C TYR A 150 -15.60 -3.89 16.18
N ASN A 151 -16.39 -3.06 16.87
CA ASN A 151 -17.71 -2.56 16.42
C ASN A 151 -17.79 -1.05 16.69
N LYS A 152 -18.40 -0.30 15.76
CA LYS A 152 -18.66 1.15 15.89
C LYS A 152 -19.43 1.51 17.16
N ASP A 153 -20.30 0.65 17.67
CA ASP A 153 -21.07 0.94 18.89
C ASP A 153 -20.22 0.83 20.17
N ASN A 154 -19.20 -0.04 20.17
CA ASN A 154 -18.31 -0.26 21.32
C ASN A 154 -17.34 0.92 21.56
N PHE A 155 -17.23 1.84 20.61
CA PHE A 155 -16.32 2.99 20.68
C PHE A 155 -16.71 3.99 21.80
N VAL A 156 -18.01 4.20 22.03
CA VAL A 156 -18.53 5.23 22.96
C VAL A 156 -18.22 4.92 24.42
N ASP A 157 -18.07 3.64 24.77
CA ASP A 157 -17.78 3.22 26.14
C ASP A 157 -16.34 3.51 26.58
N TYR A 158 -15.43 3.77 25.62
CA TYR A 158 -13.99 3.91 25.90
C TYR A 158 -13.42 5.28 25.55
N TYR A 159 -14.07 6.04 24.67
CA TYR A 159 -13.56 7.31 24.19
C TYR A 159 -14.62 8.39 24.27
N VAL A 160 -14.19 9.57 24.72
CA VAL A 160 -15.06 10.74 24.91
C VAL A 160 -15.55 11.32 23.57
N SER A 161 -14.82 11.08 22.46
CA SER A 161 -15.21 11.51 21.10
C SER A 161 -14.45 10.76 20.02
N GLU A 162 -15.01 10.67 18.82
CA GLU A 162 -14.40 9.96 17.68
C GLU A 162 -13.00 10.53 17.37
N ASN A 163 -12.86 11.86 17.44
CA ASN A 163 -11.57 12.53 17.29
C ASN A 163 -10.53 12.04 18.31
N ALA A 164 -10.92 11.80 19.57
CA ALA A 164 -10.00 11.31 20.58
C ALA A 164 -9.45 9.91 20.24
N TYR A 165 -10.28 9.04 19.66
CA TYR A 165 -9.84 7.74 19.17
C TYR A 165 -8.96 7.82 17.93
N LEU A 166 -9.33 8.63 16.94
CA LEU A 166 -8.50 8.83 15.75
C LEU A 166 -7.12 9.39 16.11
N TYR A 167 -7.04 10.30 17.08
CA TYR A 167 -5.76 10.78 17.59
C TYR A 167 -4.99 9.71 18.36
N ASP A 168 -5.66 8.86 19.14
CA ASP A 168 -5.00 7.76 19.86
C ASP A 168 -4.41 6.72 18.88
N ILE A 169 -5.12 6.38 17.80
CA ILE A 169 -4.60 5.54 16.72
C ILE A 169 -3.38 6.17 16.06
N LEU A 170 -3.44 7.48 15.77
CA LEU A 170 -2.32 8.20 15.19
C LEU A 170 -1.10 8.19 16.12
N LEU A 171 -1.30 8.49 17.40
CA LEU A 171 -0.26 8.45 18.43
C LEU A 171 0.33 7.05 18.60
N TYR A 172 -0.48 6.01 18.50
CA TYR A 172 -0.02 4.62 18.47
C TYR A 172 0.92 4.36 17.29
N GLY A 173 0.52 4.74 16.07
CA GLY A 173 1.34 4.61 14.86
C GLY A 173 2.67 5.37 14.95
N ILE A 174 2.65 6.58 15.53
CA ILE A 174 3.86 7.39 15.74
C ILE A 174 4.74 6.79 16.84
N GLY A 175 4.14 6.38 17.95
CA GLY A 175 4.81 5.78 19.09
C GLY A 175 5.56 4.51 18.70
N LYS A 176 4.93 3.63 17.91
CA LYS A 176 5.62 2.44 17.39
C LYS A 176 6.77 2.81 16.46
N THR A 177 6.59 3.83 15.63
CA THR A 177 7.64 4.29 14.71
C THR A 177 8.85 4.88 15.44
N ILE A 178 8.63 5.70 16.48
CA ILE A 178 9.70 6.25 17.32
C ILE A 178 10.43 5.13 18.08
N ALA A 179 9.71 4.10 18.51
CA ALA A 179 10.27 2.99 19.26
C ALA A 179 11.26 2.12 18.45
N VAL A 180 11.27 2.22 17.12
CA VAL A 180 12.27 1.56 16.25
C VAL A 180 13.70 2.02 16.56
N LYS A 181 13.87 3.28 17.01
CA LYS A 181 15.18 3.85 17.42
C LYS A 181 16.31 3.66 16.41
N ASP A 182 15.99 3.74 15.12
CA ASP A 182 16.96 3.64 14.04
C ASP A 182 17.21 5.01 13.40
N ASN A 183 18.48 5.43 13.35
CA ASN A 183 18.88 6.70 12.77
C ASN A 183 18.77 6.74 11.24
N ALA A 184 18.54 5.63 10.55
CA ALA A 184 18.26 5.61 9.11
C ALA A 184 16.77 5.82 8.79
N LEU A 185 15.88 5.66 9.76
CA LEU A 185 14.47 5.97 9.59
C LEU A 185 14.27 7.48 9.42
N ARG A 186 13.63 7.89 8.33
CA ARG A 186 13.40 9.32 8.01
C ARG A 186 11.94 9.69 7.92
N GLU A 187 11.09 8.75 7.55
CA GLU A 187 9.70 9.02 7.25
C GLU A 187 8.80 7.87 7.67
N TYR A 188 7.66 8.24 8.26
CA TYR A 188 6.53 7.35 8.51
C TYR A 188 5.40 7.73 7.57
N VAL A 189 4.96 6.78 6.76
CA VAL A 189 3.89 6.98 5.79
C VAL A 189 2.65 6.24 6.25
N ILE A 190 1.56 6.97 6.37
CA ILE A 190 0.24 6.43 6.67
C ILE A 190 -0.62 6.51 5.41
N VAL A 191 -1.06 5.35 4.92
CA VAL A 191 -1.83 5.23 3.68
C VAL A 191 -3.33 5.13 4.01
N PHE A 192 -4.11 6.05 3.46
CA PHE A 192 -5.55 6.11 3.56
C PHE A 192 -6.17 5.65 2.25
N ASP A 193 -7.31 4.98 2.35
CA ASP A 193 -8.16 4.70 1.22
C ASP A 193 -9.42 5.59 1.23
N GLN A 194 -10.23 5.46 0.17
CA GLN A 194 -11.46 6.22 0.00
C GLN A 194 -12.46 6.11 1.17
N ARG A 195 -12.45 5.02 1.94
CA ARG A 195 -13.37 4.81 3.07
C ARG A 195 -13.01 5.69 4.25
N ASN A 196 -11.76 6.16 4.32
CA ASN A 196 -11.19 6.92 5.41
C ASN A 196 -10.95 8.39 5.05
N LYS A 197 -11.72 8.91 4.07
CA LYS A 197 -11.58 10.29 3.61
C LYS A 197 -11.93 11.32 4.69
N ALA A 198 -12.87 11.02 5.59
CA ALA A 198 -13.18 11.89 6.71
C ALA A 198 -12.05 11.86 7.76
N ASP A 199 -11.52 10.68 8.06
CA ASP A 199 -10.47 10.48 9.04
C ASP A 199 -9.18 11.25 8.67
N ILE A 200 -8.78 11.24 7.40
CA ILE A 200 -7.56 11.92 6.95
C ILE A 200 -7.61 13.43 7.22
N ASP A 201 -8.77 14.06 7.09
CA ASP A 201 -8.93 15.50 7.33
C ASP A 201 -8.80 15.83 8.82
N ILE A 202 -9.30 14.94 9.69
CA ILE A 202 -9.19 15.07 11.15
C ILE A 202 -7.74 14.90 11.60
N VAL A 203 -7.06 13.83 11.15
CA VAL A 203 -5.69 13.53 11.59
C VAL A 203 -4.65 14.49 11.01
N LYS A 204 -4.89 15.09 9.84
CA LYS A 204 -4.04 16.16 9.29
C LYS A 204 -4.08 17.43 10.13
N GLY A 205 -5.17 17.66 10.88
CA GLY A 205 -5.28 18.75 11.83
C GLY A 205 -4.40 18.58 13.08
N PHE A 206 -3.78 17.40 13.26
CA PHE A 206 -2.91 17.12 14.40
C PHE A 206 -1.46 17.51 14.11
N GLU A 207 -0.99 18.58 14.75
CA GLU A 207 0.41 19.00 14.65
C GLU A 207 1.31 18.28 15.66
N ILE A 208 2.42 17.71 15.18
CA ILE A 208 3.44 17.06 16.00
C ILE A 208 4.75 17.83 15.88
N ASN A 209 5.02 18.68 16.87
CA ASN A 209 6.12 19.63 16.80
C ASN A 209 7.48 19.10 17.31
N LYS A 210 7.62 17.79 17.59
CA LYS A 210 8.79 17.25 18.33
C LYS A 210 9.29 15.86 17.91
N VAL A 211 9.12 15.45 16.65
CA VAL A 211 9.60 14.14 16.18
C VAL A 211 10.60 14.32 15.04
N ASN A 212 11.77 13.67 15.14
CA ASN A 212 12.83 13.70 14.11
C ASN A 212 12.53 12.82 12.89
N ILE A 213 11.26 12.46 12.68
CA ILE A 213 10.76 11.59 11.62
C ILE A 213 9.62 12.36 10.95
N LYS A 214 9.70 12.51 9.63
CA LYS A 214 8.62 13.11 8.85
C LYS A 214 7.40 12.18 8.88
N ILE A 215 6.21 12.73 9.09
CA ILE A 215 4.96 11.97 8.98
C ILE A 215 4.25 12.41 7.70
N SER A 216 3.89 11.45 6.85
CA SER A 216 3.22 11.70 5.58
C SER A 216 1.92 10.94 5.51
N TYR A 217 0.88 11.62 5.03
CA TYR A 217 -0.45 11.07 4.83
C TYR A 217 -0.69 10.92 3.33
N ILE A 218 -0.76 9.69 2.84
CA ILE A 218 -1.01 9.38 1.43
C ILE A 218 -2.45 8.92 1.29
N TYR A 219 -3.17 9.48 0.32
CA TYR A 219 -4.53 9.07 0.01
C TYR A 219 -4.55 8.38 -1.35
N ILE A 220 -5.08 7.16 -1.39
CA ILE A 220 -5.21 6.35 -2.60
C ILE A 220 -6.69 6.27 -2.99
N GLU A 221 -7.04 6.85 -4.13
CA GLU A 221 -8.32 6.62 -4.78
C GLU A 221 -8.35 5.20 -5.36
N GLN A 222 -9.39 4.44 -5.02
CA GLN A 222 -9.54 3.02 -5.40
C GLN A 222 -10.46 2.86 -6.60
#